data_AF-A0A6H1TZT0-F1
#
_entry.id   AF-A0A6H1TZT0-F1
#
_cell.length_a   1.000
_cell.length_b   1.000
_cell.length_c   1.000
_cell.angle_alpha   90.00
_cell.angle_beta   90.00
_cell.angle_gamma   90.00
#
_symmetry.space_group_name_H-M   'P 1'
#
loop_
_entity.id
_entity.type
_entity.pdbx_description
1 polymer ?
#
loop_
_entity_poly.entity_id
_entity_poly.type
_entity_poly.pdbx_seq_one_letter_code
_entity_poly.pdbx_strand_id
1 'polypeptide(L)'
;MTGFDLIILTFYLVCVVTVIARAIASLFVHQIMIRFDRPFLEKQLETQQLKGAIEIDVKLEKRYNLDEFKFLELKISNKSDRELYIDWDASAAIDLEGRSHRIVRIIPGMTLDLLSPQVNSVIPAKRTLVQPIASESSLRRNSESSPLAIARTFVDFSKLKPDRKDDKKKNRSQPKLEIFYFYLSLAFRFAASEVSTIAPRPIPLSCQFVVEPLPWTETLPWRQEKEKRK
;
A
#
# COMPACT_ATOMS: atom_id res chain seq x y z
N MET A 1 50.55 -10.48 -28.05
CA MET A 1 49.86 -10.56 -26.73
C MET A 1 50.05 -11.98 -26.24
N THR A 2 50.69 -12.13 -25.10
CA THR A 2 51.00 -13.46 -24.54
C THR A 2 49.71 -14.09 -24.01
N GLY A 3 49.63 -15.43 -23.96
CA GLY A 3 48.44 -16.11 -23.43
C GLY A 3 48.09 -15.69 -21.99
N PHE A 4 49.08 -15.20 -21.24
CA PHE A 4 48.92 -14.66 -19.90
C PHE A 4 48.14 -13.33 -19.87
N ASP A 5 48.36 -12.44 -20.85
CA ASP A 5 47.64 -11.17 -20.97
C ASP A 5 46.14 -11.41 -21.19
N LEU A 6 45.79 -12.46 -21.96
CA LEU A 6 44.41 -12.80 -22.27
C LEU A 6 43.66 -13.38 -21.04
N ILE A 7 44.36 -14.15 -20.20
CA ILE A 7 43.82 -14.70 -18.95
C ILE A 7 43.57 -13.58 -17.94
N ILE A 8 44.53 -12.64 -17.79
CA ILE A 8 44.37 -11.49 -16.91
C ILE A 8 43.20 -10.61 -17.37
N LEU A 9 43.10 -10.35 -18.68
CA LEU A 9 42.01 -9.56 -19.26
C LEU A 9 40.63 -10.21 -19.02
N THR A 10 40.52 -11.52 -19.23
CA THR A 10 39.25 -12.23 -19.01
C THR A 10 38.84 -12.25 -17.55
N PHE A 11 39.78 -12.50 -16.62
CA PHE A 11 39.48 -12.44 -15.18
C PHE A 11 39.06 -11.03 -14.75
N TYR A 12 39.78 -10.00 -15.23
CA TYR A 12 39.44 -8.61 -14.97
C TYR A 12 38.03 -8.25 -15.47
N LEU A 13 37.69 -8.66 -16.70
CA LEU A 13 36.38 -8.39 -17.29
C LEU A 13 35.26 -9.08 -16.51
N VAL A 14 35.46 -10.33 -16.09
CA VAL A 14 34.48 -11.05 -15.23
C VAL A 14 34.31 -10.33 -13.88
N CYS A 15 35.40 -9.90 -13.25
CA CYS A 15 35.32 -9.12 -12.00
C CYS A 15 34.57 -7.80 -12.19
N VAL A 16 34.86 -7.05 -13.24
CA VAL A 16 34.19 -5.77 -13.51
C VAL A 16 32.70 -5.98 -13.80
N VAL A 17 32.36 -6.95 -14.67
CA VAL A 17 30.95 -7.25 -15.00
C VAL A 17 30.17 -7.72 -13.76
N THR A 18 30.78 -8.53 -12.90
CA THR A 18 30.11 -9.00 -11.67
C THR A 18 29.92 -7.89 -10.65
N VAL A 19 30.89 -6.97 -10.50
CA VAL A 19 30.75 -5.79 -9.62
C VAL A 19 29.69 -4.84 -10.15
N ILE A 20 29.70 -4.54 -11.45
CA ILE A 20 28.68 -3.69 -12.09
C ILE A 20 27.30 -4.33 -11.96
N ALA A 21 27.16 -5.64 -12.21
CA ALA A 21 25.90 -6.35 -12.05
C ALA A 21 25.38 -6.28 -10.60
N ARG A 22 26.26 -6.40 -9.59
CA ARG A 22 25.89 -6.25 -8.19
C ARG A 22 25.51 -4.81 -7.82
N ALA A 23 26.23 -3.82 -8.34
CA ALA A 23 25.92 -2.40 -8.12
C ALA A 23 24.59 -1.99 -8.77
N ILE A 24 24.30 -2.52 -9.96
CA ILE A 24 23.00 -2.34 -10.62
C ILE A 24 21.91 -3.03 -9.78
N ALA A 25 22.10 -4.28 -9.38
CA ALA A 25 21.12 -5.00 -8.57
C ALA A 25 20.80 -4.26 -7.26
N SER A 26 21.80 -3.69 -6.56
CA SER A 26 21.56 -2.98 -5.30
C SER A 26 20.75 -1.69 -5.45
N LEU A 27 20.80 -1.03 -6.60
CA LEU A 27 19.98 0.16 -6.87
C LEU A 27 18.49 -0.18 -7.11
N PHE A 28 18.22 -1.39 -7.59
CA PHE A 28 16.89 -1.77 -8.08
C PHE A 28 16.10 -2.72 -7.15
N VAL A 29 16.72 -3.20 -6.07
CA VAL A 29 16.08 -4.09 -5.06
C VAL A 29 14.97 -3.40 -4.24
N HIS A 30 14.78 -2.09 -4.38
CA HIS A 30 13.89 -1.30 -3.53
C HIS A 30 12.51 -1.01 -4.13
N GLN A 31 12.08 -1.76 -5.16
CA GLN A 31 10.74 -1.61 -5.73
C GLN A 31 9.80 -2.71 -5.27
N ILE A 32 8.57 -2.32 -4.94
CA ILE A 32 7.50 -3.22 -4.52
C ILE A 32 6.28 -3.06 -5.41
N MET A 33 5.54 -4.14 -5.59
CA MET A 33 4.25 -4.18 -6.25
C MET A 33 3.20 -4.37 -5.18
N ILE A 34 2.21 -3.49 -5.15
CA ILE A 34 1.06 -3.62 -4.25
C ILE A 34 -0.13 -4.01 -5.12
N ARG A 35 -0.81 -5.10 -4.75
CA ARG A 35 -2.00 -5.58 -5.43
C ARG A 35 -3.17 -5.63 -4.46
N PHE A 36 -4.33 -5.19 -4.91
CA PHE A 36 -5.56 -5.32 -4.16
C PHE A 36 -6.20 -6.69 -4.44
N ASP A 37 -6.42 -7.48 -3.39
CA ASP A 37 -7.03 -8.80 -3.48
C ASP A 37 -8.56 -8.68 -3.59
N ARG A 38 -9.04 -8.46 -4.82
CA ARG A 38 -10.49 -8.39 -5.10
C ARG A 38 -11.22 -9.69 -4.77
N PRO A 39 -10.71 -10.89 -5.11
CA PRO A 39 -11.37 -12.15 -4.74
C PRO A 39 -11.62 -12.29 -3.23
N PHE A 40 -10.67 -11.87 -2.39
CA PHE A 40 -10.86 -11.85 -0.95
C PHE A 40 -12.05 -10.96 -0.53
N LEU A 41 -12.11 -9.73 -1.05
CA LEU A 41 -13.22 -8.82 -0.76
C LEU A 41 -14.55 -9.35 -1.28
N GLU A 42 -14.60 -9.87 -2.51
CA GLU A 42 -15.82 -10.39 -3.12
C GLU A 42 -16.41 -11.53 -2.29
N LYS A 43 -15.58 -12.46 -1.82
CA LYS A 43 -16.01 -13.54 -0.92
C LYS A 43 -16.58 -13.00 0.40
N GLN A 44 -15.98 -11.95 0.95
CA GLN A 44 -16.49 -11.31 2.16
C GLN A 44 -17.84 -10.61 1.92
N LEU A 45 -17.98 -9.90 0.79
CA LEU A 45 -19.24 -9.27 0.39
C LEU A 45 -20.35 -10.30 0.16
N GLU A 46 -20.04 -11.45 -0.42
CA GLU A 46 -20.98 -12.56 -0.57
C GLU A 46 -21.44 -13.10 0.79
N THR A 47 -20.49 -13.39 1.67
CA THR A 47 -20.76 -13.95 3.01
C THR A 47 -21.65 -13.02 3.84
N GLN A 48 -21.45 -11.71 3.70
CA GLN A 48 -22.23 -10.69 4.41
C GLN A 48 -23.48 -10.22 3.66
N GLN A 49 -23.82 -10.84 2.51
CA GLN A 49 -24.97 -10.49 1.66
C GLN A 49 -24.95 -9.03 1.16
N LEU A 50 -23.75 -8.47 0.98
CA LEU A 50 -23.51 -7.12 0.49
C LEU A 50 -23.09 -7.08 -0.99
N LYS A 51 -22.95 -8.24 -1.63
CA LYS A 51 -22.64 -8.34 -3.06
C LYS A 51 -23.72 -7.60 -3.87
N GLY A 52 -23.30 -6.65 -4.69
CA GLY A 52 -24.19 -5.80 -5.48
C GLY A 52 -24.72 -4.56 -4.76
N ALA A 53 -24.53 -4.44 -3.44
CA ALA A 53 -24.89 -3.25 -2.66
C ALA A 53 -23.71 -2.29 -2.46
N ILE A 54 -22.50 -2.82 -2.26
CA ILE A 54 -21.27 -2.06 -2.09
C ILE A 54 -20.23 -2.57 -3.06
N GLU A 55 -19.49 -1.66 -3.69
CA GLU A 55 -18.29 -1.97 -4.47
C GLU A 55 -17.16 -1.09 -3.97
N ILE A 56 -16.01 -1.71 -3.68
CA ILE A 56 -14.82 -1.02 -3.20
C ILE A 56 -13.71 -1.26 -4.22
N ASP A 57 -13.11 -0.17 -4.64
CA ASP A 57 -11.98 -0.16 -5.54
C ASP A 57 -10.88 0.74 -4.98
N VAL A 58 -9.66 0.47 -5.40
CA VAL A 58 -8.48 1.13 -4.85
C VAL A 58 -7.55 1.49 -5.99
N LYS A 59 -7.16 2.76 -6.05
CA LYS A 59 -6.20 3.21 -7.04
C LYS A 59 -4.80 2.91 -6.54
N LEU A 60 -4.13 1.99 -7.23
CA LEU A 60 -2.75 1.60 -6.98
C LEU A 60 -1.92 1.85 -8.24
N GLU A 61 -0.70 2.33 -8.03
CA GLU A 61 0.32 2.36 -9.05
C GLU A 61 0.89 0.95 -9.23
N LYS A 62 1.44 0.68 -10.42
CA LYS A 62 1.99 -0.65 -10.73
C LYS A 62 3.20 -0.98 -9.86
N ARG A 63 3.96 0.03 -9.44
CA ARG A 63 5.24 -0.13 -8.74
C ARG A 63 5.43 1.06 -7.82
N TYR A 64 5.98 0.80 -6.64
CA TYR A 64 6.34 1.82 -5.66
C TYR A 64 7.78 1.65 -5.26
N ASN A 65 8.53 2.75 -5.11
CA ASN A 65 9.71 2.69 -4.26
C ASN A 65 9.25 2.57 -2.79
N LEU A 66 10.08 1.97 -1.94
CA LEU A 66 9.74 1.69 -0.54
C LEU A 66 9.28 2.92 0.27
N ASP A 67 9.63 4.13 -0.15
CA ASP A 67 9.31 5.38 0.55
C ASP A 67 8.19 6.21 -0.13
N GLU A 68 7.62 5.74 -1.25
CA GLU A 68 6.68 6.50 -2.09
C GLU A 68 5.20 6.21 -1.82
N PHE A 69 4.86 5.04 -1.26
CA PHE A 69 3.47 4.67 -0.98
C PHE A 69 2.95 5.39 0.28
N LYS A 70 2.58 6.67 0.14
CA LYS A 70 2.24 7.57 1.25
C LYS A 70 0.76 7.58 1.65
N PHE A 71 -0.13 7.44 0.68
CA PHE A 71 -1.57 7.45 0.89
C PHE A 71 -2.25 6.46 -0.06
N LEU A 72 -3.49 6.10 0.28
CA LEU A 72 -4.31 5.19 -0.49
C LEU A 72 -5.56 5.93 -0.96
N GLU A 73 -5.84 5.94 -2.27
CA GLU A 73 -7.08 6.51 -2.80
C GLU A 73 -8.13 5.42 -2.91
N LEU A 74 -9.12 5.49 -2.02
CA LEU A 74 -10.27 4.59 -1.99
C LEU A 74 -11.39 5.12 -2.84
N LYS A 75 -12.01 4.23 -3.61
CA LYS A 75 -13.23 4.49 -4.37
C LYS A 75 -14.31 3.53 -3.89
N ILE A 76 -15.34 4.07 -3.25
CA ILE A 76 -16.43 3.29 -2.67
C ILE A 76 -17.71 3.67 -3.37
N SER A 77 -18.30 2.73 -4.10
CA SER A 77 -19.57 2.90 -4.80
C SER A 77 -20.69 2.28 -3.98
N ASN A 78 -21.66 3.10 -3.59
CA ASN A 78 -22.91 2.65 -3.02
C ASN A 78 -23.87 2.29 -4.15
N LYS A 79 -24.07 1.00 -4.39
CA LYS A 79 -25.00 0.46 -5.39
C LYS A 79 -26.38 0.18 -4.81
N SER A 80 -26.59 0.38 -3.51
CA SER A 80 -27.89 0.20 -2.86
C SER A 80 -28.82 1.40 -3.09
N ASP A 81 -30.07 1.28 -2.61
CA ASP A 81 -31.09 2.33 -2.64
C ASP A 81 -31.11 3.17 -1.35
N ARG A 82 -30.22 2.88 -0.40
CA ARG A 82 -30.11 3.58 0.89
C ARG A 82 -28.80 4.34 0.97
N GLU A 83 -28.71 5.35 1.82
CA GLU A 83 -27.44 6.00 2.10
C GLU A 83 -26.50 5.04 2.84
N LEU A 84 -25.21 5.15 2.54
CA LEU A 84 -24.15 4.36 3.14
C LEU A 84 -23.22 5.30 3.91
N TYR A 85 -23.07 5.06 5.20
CA TYR A 85 -22.17 5.77 6.09
C TYR A 85 -20.87 4.99 6.25
N ILE A 86 -19.76 5.70 6.28
CA ILE A 86 -18.44 5.16 6.63
C ILE A 86 -18.03 5.77 7.95
N ASP A 87 -17.75 4.91 8.92
CA ASP A 87 -17.19 5.28 10.21
C ASP A 87 -15.68 5.16 10.15
N TRP A 88 -15.00 6.30 10.02
CA TRP A 88 -13.55 6.37 9.88
C TRP A 88 -12.82 6.09 11.18
N ASP A 89 -13.44 6.37 12.33
CA ASP A 89 -12.83 6.11 13.65
C ASP A 89 -12.94 4.65 14.04
N ALA A 90 -13.96 3.94 13.56
CA ALA A 90 -14.07 2.48 13.65
C ALA A 90 -13.30 1.74 12.53
N SER A 91 -12.63 2.46 11.63
CA SER A 91 -11.84 1.89 10.53
C SER A 91 -10.34 1.91 10.86
N ALA A 92 -9.61 0.89 10.42
CA ALA A 92 -8.19 0.75 10.73
C ALA A 92 -7.37 0.15 9.59
N ALA A 93 -6.11 0.57 9.49
CA ALA A 93 -5.09 -0.06 8.66
C ALA A 93 -4.28 -1.02 9.53
N ILE A 94 -4.16 -2.28 9.10
CA ILE A 94 -3.39 -3.31 9.79
C ILE A 94 -2.11 -3.51 9.01
N ASP A 95 -0.96 -3.22 9.62
CA ASP A 95 0.35 -3.27 8.97
C ASP A 95 0.88 -4.70 8.77
N LEU A 96 2.08 -4.81 8.19
CA LEU A 96 2.77 -6.08 7.93
C LEU A 96 3.10 -6.87 9.20
N GLU A 97 3.02 -6.25 10.39
CA GLU A 97 3.25 -6.88 11.68
C GLU A 97 1.94 -7.22 12.42
N GLY A 98 0.80 -6.94 11.80
CA GLY A 98 -0.50 -7.11 12.44
C GLY A 98 -0.87 -5.99 13.42
N ARG A 99 -0.12 -4.87 13.46
CA ARG A 99 -0.47 -3.72 14.30
C ARG A 99 -1.56 -2.91 13.62
N SER A 100 -2.54 -2.50 14.40
CA SER A 100 -3.64 -1.65 13.96
C SER A 100 -3.27 -0.18 14.11
N HIS A 101 -3.49 0.58 13.05
CA HIS A 101 -3.28 2.02 12.98
C HIS A 101 -4.58 2.69 12.56
N ARG A 102 -4.93 3.81 13.19
CA ARG A 102 -6.10 4.61 12.78
C ARG A 102 -5.91 5.11 11.36
N ILE A 103 -6.99 5.09 10.59
CA ILE A 103 -7.01 5.70 9.26
C ILE A 103 -7.38 7.17 9.41
N VAL A 104 -6.69 8.05 8.71
CA VAL A 104 -6.98 9.48 8.68
C VAL A 104 -7.37 9.89 7.26
N ARG A 105 -8.52 10.55 7.10
CA ARG A 105 -8.91 11.12 5.82
C ARG A 105 -8.05 12.32 5.45
N ILE A 106 -7.66 12.38 4.18
CA ILE A 106 -6.98 13.54 3.61
C ILE A 106 -8.05 14.40 2.94
N ILE A 107 -8.34 15.56 3.55
CA ILE A 107 -9.29 16.54 3.00
C ILE A 107 -8.47 17.73 2.49
N PRO A 108 -8.55 18.08 1.19
CA PRO A 108 -7.82 19.22 0.65
C PRO A 108 -8.14 20.51 1.42
N GLY A 109 -7.09 21.24 1.81
CA GLY A 109 -7.22 22.50 2.56
C GLY A 109 -7.52 22.35 4.06
N MET A 110 -7.70 21.13 4.58
CA MET A 110 -7.88 20.90 6.01
C MET A 110 -6.53 20.66 6.70
N THR A 111 -6.31 21.29 7.85
CA THR A 111 -5.18 20.96 8.72
C THR A 111 -5.40 19.60 9.35
N LEU A 112 -4.45 18.69 9.17
CA LEU A 112 -4.49 17.37 9.80
C LEU A 112 -4.24 17.50 11.30
N ASP A 113 -5.23 17.10 12.10
CA ASP A 113 -5.16 16.97 13.55
C ASP A 113 -5.60 15.55 13.94
N LEU A 114 -4.83 14.91 14.81
CA LEU A 114 -5.08 13.54 15.29
C LEU A 114 -5.99 13.51 16.50
N LEU A 115 -6.08 14.59 17.27
CA LEU A 115 -6.88 14.63 18.50
C LEU A 115 -8.37 14.75 18.23
N SER A 116 -8.74 15.27 17.07
CA SER A 116 -10.13 15.47 16.69
C SER A 116 -10.79 14.14 16.25
N PRO A 117 -12.04 13.86 16.68
CA PRO A 117 -12.81 12.74 16.16
C PRO A 117 -13.11 12.96 14.68
N GLN A 118 -13.12 11.88 13.89
CA GLN A 118 -13.40 11.98 12.47
C GLN A 118 -14.90 11.93 12.21
N VAL A 119 -15.38 12.90 11.45
CA VAL A 119 -16.77 12.92 10.99
C VAL A 119 -17.02 11.78 10.01
N ASN A 120 -18.12 11.05 10.15
CA ASN A 120 -18.50 10.00 9.20
C ASN A 120 -18.67 10.57 7.78
N SER A 121 -18.29 9.80 6.77
CA SER A 121 -18.65 10.15 5.38
C SER A 121 -19.99 9.52 5.04
N VAL A 122 -20.84 10.26 4.31
CA VAL A 122 -22.11 9.77 3.78
C VAL A 122 -21.97 9.60 2.27
N ILE A 123 -22.34 8.43 1.77
CA ILE A 123 -22.40 8.11 0.35
C ILE A 123 -23.88 7.92 -0.01
N PRO A 124 -24.49 8.88 -0.74
CA PRO A 124 -25.87 8.75 -1.16
C PRO A 124 -26.10 7.49 -2.00
N ALA A 125 -27.36 7.07 -2.11
CA ALA A 125 -27.75 5.95 -2.96
C ALA A 125 -27.25 6.13 -4.41
N LYS A 126 -26.75 5.06 -5.01
CA LYS A 126 -26.20 5.03 -6.39
C LYS A 126 -25.05 6.02 -6.65
N ARG A 127 -24.38 6.52 -5.61
CA ARG A 127 -23.24 7.44 -5.74
C ARG A 127 -21.93 6.77 -5.31
N THR A 128 -20.83 7.38 -5.72
CA THR A 128 -19.48 6.94 -5.43
C THR A 128 -18.75 8.02 -4.65
N LEU A 129 -18.07 7.63 -3.58
CA LEU A 129 -17.11 8.45 -2.87
C LEU A 129 -15.70 8.09 -3.33
N VAL A 130 -14.89 9.10 -3.63
CA VAL A 130 -13.45 8.96 -3.82
C VAL A 130 -12.79 9.70 -2.66
N GLN A 131 -12.01 8.97 -1.86
CA GLN A 131 -11.41 9.51 -0.65
C GLN A 131 -9.94 9.05 -0.54
N PRO A 132 -8.98 9.98 -0.60
CA PRO A 132 -7.62 9.69 -0.20
C PRO A 132 -7.54 9.55 1.33
N ILE A 133 -6.85 8.50 1.77
CA ILE A 133 -6.64 8.19 3.18
C ILE A 133 -5.15 7.95 3.47
N ALA A 134 -4.74 8.31 4.68
CA ALA A 134 -3.42 8.03 5.25
C ALA A 134 -3.57 7.12 6.49
N SER A 135 -2.50 6.46 6.91
CA SER A 135 -2.44 5.87 8.24
C SER A 135 -1.94 6.92 9.22
N GLU A 136 -2.39 6.88 10.47
CA GLU A 136 -1.89 7.77 11.53
C GLU A 136 -0.36 7.67 11.66
N SER A 137 0.19 6.47 11.55
CA SER A 137 1.63 6.22 11.61
C SER A 137 2.44 6.92 10.52
N SER A 138 1.79 7.29 9.40
CA SER A 138 2.43 7.99 8.28
C SER A 138 2.56 9.50 8.52
N LEU A 139 1.80 10.04 9.47
CA LEU A 139 1.81 11.45 9.81
C LEU A 139 2.97 11.80 10.73
N ARG A 140 3.58 12.96 10.50
CA ARG A 140 4.52 13.59 11.44
C ARG A 140 4.22 15.08 11.54
N ARG A 141 4.49 15.64 12.72
CA ARG A 141 4.52 17.08 12.89
C ARG A 141 5.74 17.62 12.15
N ASN A 142 5.54 18.64 11.33
CA ASN A 142 6.66 19.34 10.71
C ASN A 142 7.41 20.12 11.81
N SER A 143 8.73 20.09 11.78
CA SER A 143 9.57 20.79 12.78
C SER A 143 9.50 22.31 12.68
N GLU A 144 9.06 22.84 11.53
CA GLU A 144 8.99 24.28 11.26
C GLU A 144 7.56 24.83 11.17
N SER A 145 6.54 23.98 10.99
CA SER A 145 5.15 24.40 10.90
C SER A 145 4.24 23.52 11.77
N SER A 146 3.29 24.14 12.45
CA SER A 146 2.40 23.46 13.41
C SER A 146 1.50 22.32 12.85
N PRO A 147 1.12 22.26 11.55
CA PRO A 147 0.24 21.18 11.10
C PRO A 147 0.99 19.85 10.88
N LEU A 148 0.28 18.74 11.05
CA LEU A 148 0.76 17.42 10.67
C LEU A 148 0.83 17.31 9.14
N ALA A 149 1.87 16.64 8.66
CA ALA A 149 2.07 16.34 7.25
C ALA A 149 2.31 14.83 7.04
N ILE A 150 1.96 14.34 5.85
CA ILE A 150 2.23 12.96 5.45
C ILE A 150 3.72 12.84 5.12
N ALA A 151 4.47 12.30 6.07
CA ALA A 151 5.93 12.25 5.99
C ALA A 151 6.45 10.84 5.72
N ARG A 152 5.74 9.80 6.16
CA ARG A 152 6.13 8.40 5.96
C ARG A 152 5.17 7.68 5.01
N THR A 153 5.47 6.42 4.75
CA THR A 153 4.61 5.53 3.98
C THR A 153 3.37 5.13 4.77
N PHE A 154 2.31 4.77 4.04
CA PHE A 154 1.03 4.30 4.57
C PHE A 154 1.20 3.03 5.42
N VAL A 155 2.10 2.13 4.99
CA VAL A 155 2.57 0.98 5.77
C VAL A 155 4.10 1.03 5.84
N ASP A 156 4.69 0.64 6.97
CA ASP A 156 6.15 0.56 7.10
C ASP A 156 6.72 -0.64 6.33
N PHE A 157 7.46 -0.36 5.27
CA PHE A 157 8.14 -1.37 4.46
C PHE A 157 9.60 -1.61 4.86
N SER A 158 10.04 -1.11 6.03
CA SER A 158 11.44 -1.23 6.45
C SER A 158 11.93 -2.69 6.53
N LYS A 159 11.04 -3.66 6.76
CA LYS A 159 11.35 -5.10 6.72
C LYS A 159 11.72 -5.64 5.32
N LEU A 160 11.35 -4.92 4.27
CA LEU A 160 11.72 -5.25 2.89
C LEU A 160 13.11 -4.72 2.52
N LYS A 161 13.70 -3.84 3.35
CA LYS A 161 15.05 -3.31 3.09
C LYS A 161 16.07 -4.41 3.42
N PRO A 162 16.97 -4.78 2.50
CA PRO A 162 18.06 -5.69 2.81
C PRO A 162 18.94 -5.06 3.91
N ASP A 163 19.17 -5.79 5.00
CA ASP A 163 19.96 -5.28 6.12
C ASP A 163 21.41 -5.05 5.68
N ARG A 164 21.86 -3.78 5.71
CA ARG A 164 23.21 -3.35 5.32
C ARG A 164 24.30 -3.91 6.24
N LYS A 165 23.95 -4.40 7.45
CA LYS A 165 24.95 -4.89 8.43
C LYS A 165 25.46 -6.30 8.15
N ASP A 166 24.75 -7.07 7.34
CA ASP A 166 25.06 -8.48 7.08
C ASP A 166 25.99 -8.69 5.88
N ASP A 167 26.40 -7.64 5.17
CA ASP A 167 27.41 -7.75 4.10
C ASP A 167 28.77 -8.27 4.62
N LYS A 168 28.97 -8.31 5.93
CA LYS A 168 30.16 -8.90 6.57
C LYS A 168 30.04 -10.39 6.92
N LYS A 169 28.84 -10.99 6.89
CA LYS A 169 28.65 -12.44 7.12
C LYS A 169 28.40 -13.15 5.80
N LYS A 170 29.49 -13.71 5.26
CA LYS A 170 29.49 -14.69 4.17
C LYS A 170 28.42 -15.77 4.41
N ASN A 171 27.76 -16.17 3.32
CA ASN A 171 26.62 -17.12 3.21
C ASN A 171 25.23 -16.49 3.34
N ARG A 172 24.98 -15.37 2.65
CA ARG A 172 23.62 -14.91 2.41
C ARG A 172 23.02 -15.63 1.20
N SER A 173 22.21 -16.63 1.51
CA SER A 173 21.13 -17.10 0.65
C SER A 173 20.44 -15.90 0.00
N GLN A 174 20.07 -16.03 -1.27
CA GLN A 174 19.30 -15.03 -2.01
C GLN A 174 18.19 -14.46 -1.10
N PRO A 175 17.92 -13.14 -1.13
CA PRO A 175 16.83 -12.57 -0.35
C PRO A 175 15.57 -13.33 -0.74
N LYS A 176 15.03 -14.11 0.21
CA LYS A 176 13.79 -14.84 0.01
C LYS A 176 12.74 -13.78 -0.25
N LEU A 177 12.21 -13.77 -1.47
CA LEU A 177 11.14 -12.88 -1.89
C LEU A 177 9.88 -13.32 -1.14
N GLU A 178 9.75 -12.89 0.12
CA GLU A 178 8.58 -13.16 0.92
C GLU A 178 7.45 -12.22 0.48
N ILE A 179 6.27 -12.81 0.29
CA ILE A 179 5.05 -12.07 0.01
C ILE A 179 4.50 -11.60 1.35
N PHE A 180 4.18 -10.33 1.44
CA PHE A 180 3.62 -9.74 2.64
C PHE A 180 2.17 -9.31 2.41
N TYR A 181 1.42 -9.23 3.48
CA TYR A 181 0.03 -8.80 3.45
C TYR A 181 -0.18 -7.66 4.43
N PHE A 182 -1.00 -6.70 4.03
CA PHE A 182 -1.59 -5.74 4.95
C PHE A 182 -3.09 -5.65 4.68
N TYR A 183 -3.83 -5.13 5.65
CA TYR A 183 -5.28 -5.07 5.57
C TYR A 183 -5.79 -3.66 5.85
N LEU A 184 -6.93 -3.35 5.28
CA LEU A 184 -7.69 -2.16 5.56
C LEU A 184 -9.09 -2.60 5.99
N SER A 185 -9.41 -2.41 7.27
CA SER A 185 -10.73 -2.67 7.81
C SER A 185 -11.56 -1.39 7.77
N LEU A 186 -12.67 -1.43 7.03
CA LEU A 186 -13.61 -0.33 6.85
C LEU A 186 -14.93 -0.65 7.55
N ALA A 187 -15.40 0.24 8.40
CA ALA A 187 -16.67 0.11 9.11
C ALA A 187 -17.78 0.86 8.36
N PHE A 188 -18.77 0.11 7.87
CA PHE A 188 -19.89 0.64 7.09
C PHE A 188 -21.20 0.59 7.86
N ARG A 189 -22.13 1.51 7.58
CA ARG A 189 -23.48 1.47 8.14
C ARG A 189 -24.49 2.00 7.13
N PHE A 190 -25.53 1.23 6.81
CA PHE A 190 -26.63 1.76 6.00
C PHE A 190 -27.52 2.68 6.84
N ALA A 191 -28.12 3.70 6.20
CA ALA A 191 -29.22 4.44 6.80
C ALA A 191 -30.30 3.48 7.31
N ALA A 192 -30.80 3.74 8.51
CA ALA A 192 -31.94 3.02 9.04
C ALA A 192 -33.13 3.21 8.10
N SER A 193 -33.88 2.13 7.86
CA SER A 193 -35.21 2.27 7.28
C SER A 193 -36.10 2.91 8.34
N GLU A 194 -37.06 3.76 7.95
CA GLU A 194 -37.98 4.47 8.86
C GLU A 194 -38.71 3.57 9.88
N VAL A 195 -38.69 2.26 9.68
CA VAL A 195 -39.38 1.24 10.48
C VAL A 195 -38.53 0.65 11.62
N SER A 196 -37.20 0.85 11.67
CA SER A 196 -36.35 0.23 12.70
C SER A 196 -35.95 1.20 13.81
N THR A 197 -36.34 0.91 15.06
CA THR A 197 -35.95 1.62 16.28
C THR A 197 -34.55 1.29 16.79
N ILE A 198 -33.87 0.31 16.16
CA ILE A 198 -32.51 -0.12 16.51
C ILE A 198 -31.52 0.60 15.61
N ALA A 199 -30.57 1.32 16.21
CA ALA A 199 -29.49 1.96 15.46
C ALA A 199 -28.71 0.88 14.66
N PRO A 200 -28.54 1.04 13.33
CA PRO A 200 -27.92 0.02 12.52
C PRO A 200 -26.48 -0.22 12.96
N ARG A 201 -26.12 -1.50 13.15
CA ARG A 201 -24.78 -1.91 13.60
C ARG A 201 -23.75 -1.67 12.49
N PRO A 202 -22.53 -1.19 12.81
CA PRO A 202 -21.47 -1.10 11.82
C PRO A 202 -21.07 -2.49 11.33
N ILE A 203 -20.94 -2.62 10.01
CA ILE A 203 -20.55 -3.82 9.29
C ILE A 203 -19.08 -3.66 8.88
N PRO A 204 -18.15 -4.43 9.47
CA PRO A 204 -16.74 -4.36 9.09
C PRO A 204 -16.49 -5.12 7.78
N LEU A 205 -15.84 -4.46 6.83
CA LEU A 205 -15.32 -5.03 5.59
C LEU A 205 -13.79 -4.93 5.57
N SER A 206 -13.11 -6.06 5.30
CA SER A 206 -11.66 -6.11 5.27
C SER A 206 -11.18 -6.18 3.82
N CYS A 207 -10.38 -5.21 3.43
CA CYS A 207 -9.69 -5.16 2.14
C CYS A 207 -8.26 -5.67 2.33
N GLN A 208 -7.91 -6.78 1.70
CA GLN A 208 -6.57 -7.36 1.75
C GLN A 208 -5.71 -6.83 0.60
N PHE A 209 -4.45 -6.53 0.91
CA PHE A 209 -3.45 -6.13 -0.06
C PHE A 209 -2.26 -7.06 0.00
N VAL A 210 -1.75 -7.41 -1.18
CA VAL A 210 -0.58 -8.26 -1.38
C VAL A 210 0.59 -7.38 -1.78
N VAL A 211 1.69 -7.50 -1.05
CA VAL A 211 2.93 -6.76 -1.30
C VAL A 211 3.98 -7.76 -1.76
N GLU A 212 4.39 -7.61 -3.02
CA GLU A 212 5.38 -8.47 -3.66
C GLU A 212 6.64 -7.64 -3.96
N PRO A 213 7.84 -8.06 -3.51
CA PRO A 213 9.08 -7.45 -3.96
C PRO A 213 9.30 -7.71 -5.46
N LEU A 214 9.62 -6.68 -6.25
CA LEU A 214 9.90 -6.89 -7.67
C LEU A 214 11.31 -7.50 -7.85
N PRO A 215 11.46 -8.50 -8.73
CA PRO A 215 12.77 -8.94 -9.16
C PRO A 215 13.47 -7.86 -9.99
N TRP A 216 14.79 -7.73 -9.81
CA TRP A 216 15.61 -6.69 -10.43
C TRP A 216 15.54 -6.66 -11.98
N THR A 217 15.19 -7.79 -12.60
CA THR A 217 15.04 -7.90 -14.06
C THR A 217 13.83 -7.11 -14.57
N GLU A 218 12.81 -6.93 -13.73
CA GLU A 218 11.60 -6.20 -14.09
C GLU A 218 11.71 -4.71 -13.82
N THR A 219 12.56 -4.31 -12.88
CA THR A 219 12.77 -2.93 -12.44
C THR A 219 13.66 -2.10 -13.39
N LEU A 220 14.20 -2.72 -14.45
CA LEU A 220 15.10 -2.07 -15.41
C LEU A 220 14.43 -0.90 -16.16
N PRO A 221 15.13 0.24 -16.35
CA PRO A 221 14.53 1.48 -16.85
C PRO A 221 13.98 1.38 -18.28
N TRP A 222 14.61 0.60 -19.17
CA TRP A 222 14.13 0.42 -20.55
C TRP A 222 12.83 -0.41 -20.65
N ARG A 223 12.49 -1.20 -19.62
CA ARG A 223 11.21 -1.92 -19.56
C ARG A 223 10.08 -0.96 -19.14
N GLN A 224 10.41 0.03 -18.29
CA GLN A 224 9.48 1.08 -17.87
C GLN A 224 9.04 1.96 -19.04
N GLU A 225 9.95 2.28 -19.96
CA GLU A 225 9.64 3.16 -21.11
C GLU A 225 8.69 2.49 -22.11
N LYS A 226 8.82 1.18 -22.33
CA LYS A 226 7.89 0.41 -23.18
C LYS A 226 6.48 0.34 -22.60
N GLU A 227 6.35 0.34 -21.27
CA GLU A 227 5.05 0.33 -20.60
C GLU A 227 4.38 1.70 -20.59
N LYS A 228 5.14 2.82 -20.61
CA LYS A 228 4.58 4.19 -20.68
C LYS A 228 4.08 4.59 -22.07
N ARG A 229 4.52 3.89 -23.12
CA ARG A 229 4.13 4.12 -24.52
C ARG A 229 2.90 3.29 -24.96
N LYS A 230 2.33 2.49 -24.06
CA LYS A 230 1.08 1.75 -24.26
C LYS A 230 -0.02 2.35 -23.41
#